data_AF-A0A6S6U945-F1
#
_entry.id   AF-A0A6S6U945-F1
#
_cell.length_a   1.000
_cell.length_b   1.000
_cell.length_c   1.000
_cell.angle_alpha   90.00
_cell.angle_beta   90.00
_cell.angle_gamma   90.00
#
_symmetry.space_group_name_H-M   'P 1'
#
loop_
_entity.id
_entity.type
_entity.pdbx_description
1 polymer ?
#
loop_
_entity_poly.entity_id
_entity_poly.type
_entity_poly.pdbx_seq_one_letter_code
_entity_poly.pdbx_strand_id
1 'polypeptide(L)'
;MDNVSLFITLSTGVVSVFILFFVFYKVLHWDNKLSAMLTILLVMAVYVPFGVIHWAGLDVFAIHFAFFVMSGYGLGIITSHRRLKMGLDAHMGHVDDEPEQKGWFHWGPAIIVAFFLTLAVVDSIIITLASRGASSEFMARFLPEPRSGAKIVSAFPGAVSNDYQ
;
A
#
# COMPACT_ATOMS: atom_id res chain seq x y z
N MET A 1 -0.51 -25.11 8.84
CA MET A 1 0.33 -24.08 8.18
C MET A 1 -0.33 -22.77 8.52
N ASP A 2 0.25 -22.04 9.45
CA ASP A 2 -0.44 -20.92 10.09
C ASP A 2 -0.67 -19.81 9.07
N ASN A 3 -1.93 -19.48 8.83
CA ASN A 3 -2.33 -18.39 7.96
C ASN A 3 -1.88 -17.08 8.62
N VAL A 4 -0.63 -16.67 8.37
CA VAL A 4 -0.11 -15.40 8.89
C VAL A 4 -1.04 -14.31 8.37
N SER A 5 -1.77 -13.70 9.29
CA SER A 5 -2.85 -12.79 8.94
C SER A 5 -2.27 -11.58 8.20
N LEU A 6 -2.84 -11.25 7.04
CA LEU A 6 -2.43 -10.11 6.20
C LEU A 6 -2.29 -8.81 7.02
N PHE A 7 -3.19 -8.61 7.98
CA PHE A 7 -3.11 -7.50 8.92
C PHE A 7 -1.79 -7.46 9.69
N ILE A 8 -1.31 -8.60 10.19
CA ILE A 8 -0.07 -8.70 10.96
C ILE A 8 1.14 -8.41 10.06
N THR A 9 1.20 -8.98 8.85
CA THR A 9 2.33 -8.75 7.93
C THR A 9 2.39 -7.29 7.48
N LEU A 10 1.23 -6.69 7.18
CA LEU A 10 1.12 -5.30 6.76
C LEU A 10 1.52 -4.36 7.90
N SER A 11 0.91 -4.51 9.08
CA SER A 11 1.20 -3.66 10.25
C SER A 11 2.66 -3.76 10.67
N THR A 12 3.20 -4.99 10.73
CA THR A 12 4.60 -5.22 11.10
C THR A 12 5.56 -4.60 10.09
N GLY A 13 5.27 -4.71 8.79
CA GLY A 13 6.11 -4.11 7.76
C GLY A 13 6.06 -2.58 7.78
N VAL A 14 4.89 -1.96 8.02
CA VAL A 14 4.79 -0.51 8.16
C VAL A 14 5.58 -0.04 9.38
N VAL A 15 5.40 -0.68 10.54
CA VAL A 15 6.19 -0.37 11.75
C VAL A 15 7.69 -0.51 11.49
N SER A 16 8.10 -1.54 10.76
CA SER A 16 9.51 -1.74 10.37
C SER A 16 10.04 -0.60 9.50
N VAL A 17 9.25 -0.10 8.54
CA VAL A 17 9.60 1.09 7.74
C VAL A 17 9.84 2.30 8.64
N PHE A 18 8.95 2.57 9.60
CA PHE A 18 9.14 3.69 10.54
C PHE A 18 10.42 3.53 11.35
N ILE A 19 10.66 2.36 11.94
CA ILE A 19 11.84 2.09 12.77
C ILE A 19 13.12 2.27 11.95
N LEU A 20 13.22 1.61 10.79
CA LEU A 20 14.41 1.68 9.93
C LEU A 20 14.70 3.12 9.49
N PHE A 21 13.66 3.86 9.10
CA PHE A 21 13.81 5.26 8.71
C PHE A 21 14.40 6.10 9.86
N PHE A 22 13.86 5.97 11.07
CA PHE A 22 14.39 6.70 12.24
C PHE A 22 15.79 6.25 12.63
N VAL A 23 16.14 4.98 12.46
CA VAL A 23 17.51 4.50 12.67
C VAL A 23 18.47 5.18 11.70
N PHE A 24 18.20 5.15 10.39
CA PHE A 24 19.06 5.80 9.41
C PHE A 24 19.14 7.32 9.61
N TYR A 25 18.01 7.95 9.90
CA TYR A 25 17.92 9.39 10.04
C TYR A 25 18.52 9.91 11.35
N LYS A 26 18.15 9.31 12.49
CA LYS A 26 18.49 9.83 13.83
C LYS A 26 19.76 9.21 14.41
N VAL A 27 20.03 7.93 14.14
CA VAL A 27 21.22 7.24 14.69
C VAL A 27 22.41 7.42 13.76
N LEU A 28 22.21 7.17 12.46
CA LEU A 28 23.28 7.28 11.47
C LEU A 28 23.46 8.70 10.88
N HIS A 29 22.58 9.64 11.20
CA HIS A 29 22.64 11.04 10.76
C HIS A 29 22.71 11.20 9.22
N TRP A 30 22.14 10.25 8.47
CA TRP A 30 22.14 10.28 7.02
C TRP A 30 21.14 11.30 6.47
N ASP A 31 21.35 11.74 5.23
CA ASP A 31 20.42 12.64 4.55
C ASP A 31 19.01 12.00 4.46
N ASN A 32 17.97 12.83 4.55
CA ASN A 32 16.56 12.41 4.55
C ASN A 32 16.23 11.59 3.30
N LYS A 33 16.75 12.02 2.15
CA LYS A 33 16.52 11.35 0.85
C LYS A 33 17.14 9.95 0.82
N LEU A 34 18.38 9.84 1.31
CA LEU A 34 19.13 8.59 1.37
C LEU A 34 18.46 7.63 2.37
N SER A 35 18.09 8.13 3.55
CA SER A 35 17.41 7.37 4.60
C SER A 35 16.06 6.80 4.13
N ALA A 36 15.24 7.60 3.44
CA ALA A 36 13.97 7.15 2.86
C ALA A 36 14.19 6.08 1.77
N MET A 37 15.10 6.34 0.83
CA MET A 37 15.38 5.44 -0.28
C MET A 37 15.89 4.07 0.21
N LEU A 38 16.87 4.07 1.12
CA LEU A 38 17.41 2.83 1.68
C LEU A 38 16.40 2.07 2.53
N THR A 39 15.55 2.77 3.27
CA THR A 39 14.48 2.11 4.03
C THR A 39 13.54 1.34 3.12
N ILE A 40 13.05 2.00 2.05
CA ILE A 40 12.16 1.36 1.07
C ILE A 40 12.85 0.16 0.42
N LEU A 41 14.09 0.35 -0.02
CA LEU A 41 14.85 -0.69 -0.71
C LEU A 41 15.13 -1.89 0.19
N LEU A 42 15.50 -1.66 1.46
CA LEU A 42 15.79 -2.72 2.42
C LEU A 42 14.53 -3.51 2.77
N VAL A 43 13.41 -2.81 3.05
CA VAL A 43 12.14 -3.48 3.34
C VAL A 43 11.68 -4.30 2.12
N MET A 44 11.89 -3.81 0.89
CA MET A 44 11.58 -4.58 -0.34
C MET A 44 12.52 -5.74 -0.59
N ALA A 45 13.81 -5.58 -0.31
CA ALA A 45 14.76 -6.68 -0.40
C ALA A 45 14.40 -7.83 0.55
N VAL A 46 13.75 -7.55 1.69
CA VAL A 46 13.28 -8.58 2.63
C VAL A 46 11.89 -9.12 2.26
N TYR A 47 10.96 -8.23 1.91
CA TYR A 47 9.58 -8.61 1.64
C TYR A 47 9.42 -9.40 0.34
N VAL A 48 10.14 -9.04 -0.73
CA VAL A 48 10.01 -9.71 -2.03
C VAL A 48 10.37 -11.20 -1.94
N PRO A 49 11.54 -11.62 -1.38
CA PRO A 49 11.83 -13.04 -1.20
C PRO A 49 10.81 -13.75 -0.31
N PHE A 50 10.36 -13.09 0.76
CA PHE A 50 9.35 -13.65 1.65
C PHE A 50 8.03 -13.92 0.93
N GLY A 51 7.57 -12.98 0.09
CA GLY A 51 6.35 -13.11 -0.72
C GLY A 51 6.46 -14.15 -1.84
N VAL A 52 7.66 -14.38 -2.37
CA VAL A 52 7.90 -15.48 -3.34
C VAL A 52 7.74 -16.85 -2.67
N ILE A 53 8.23 -17.00 -1.43
CA ILE A 53 8.10 -18.26 -0.68
C ILE A 53 6.67 -18.46 -0.18
N HIS A 54 6.04 -17.42 0.33
CA HIS A 54 4.69 -17.43 0.90
C HIS A 54 3.73 -16.70 -0.04
N TRP A 55 3.55 -17.26 -1.23
CA TRP A 55 2.76 -16.64 -2.29
C TRP A 55 1.29 -16.50 -1.88
N ALA A 56 0.90 -15.28 -1.50
CA ALA A 56 -0.46 -14.94 -1.08
C ALA A 56 -1.36 -14.45 -2.24
N GLY A 57 -0.75 -14.12 -3.39
CA GLY A 57 -1.42 -13.44 -4.50
C GLY A 57 -0.69 -12.15 -4.91
N LEU A 58 -0.85 -11.75 -6.17
CA LEU A 58 -0.20 -10.55 -6.73
C LEU A 58 -0.83 -9.25 -6.18
N ASP A 59 -2.12 -9.30 -5.90
CA ASP A 59 -2.94 -8.25 -5.27
C ASP A 59 -2.43 -7.94 -3.84
N VAL A 60 -2.22 -8.99 -3.02
CA VAL A 60 -1.70 -8.85 -1.66
C VAL A 60 -0.31 -8.22 -1.70
N PHE A 61 0.53 -8.66 -2.65
CA PHE A 61 1.83 -8.07 -2.88
C PHE A 61 1.75 -6.57 -3.24
N ALA A 62 0.83 -6.20 -4.13
CA ALA A 62 0.65 -4.82 -4.58
C ALA A 62 0.27 -3.89 -3.41
N ILE A 63 -0.60 -4.34 -2.50
CA ILE A 63 -0.98 -3.57 -1.32
C ILE A 63 0.22 -3.36 -0.40
N HIS A 64 1.01 -4.40 -0.13
CA HIS A 64 2.22 -4.26 0.69
C HIS A 64 3.23 -3.32 0.05
N PHE A 65 3.49 -3.48 -1.25
CA PHE A 65 4.37 -2.60 -2.01
C PHE A 65 3.93 -1.13 -1.89
N ALA A 66 2.65 -0.85 -2.15
CA ALA A 66 2.09 0.49 -2.05
C ALA A 66 2.29 1.09 -0.65
N PHE A 67 1.88 0.39 0.41
CA PHE A 67 1.96 0.90 1.78
C PHE A 67 3.40 1.14 2.25
N PHE A 68 4.33 0.23 1.94
CA PHE A 68 5.71 0.35 2.37
C PHE A 68 6.44 1.50 1.66
N VAL A 69 6.24 1.63 0.34
CA VAL A 69 6.81 2.74 -0.44
C VAL A 69 6.24 4.07 0.03
N MET A 70 4.91 4.16 0.19
CA MET A 70 4.25 5.40 0.61
C MET A 70 4.65 5.85 2.01
N SER A 71 4.78 4.90 2.94
CA SER A 71 5.22 5.21 4.31
C SER A 71 6.64 5.76 4.33
N GLY A 72 7.58 5.08 3.66
CA GLY A 72 8.99 5.51 3.62
C GLY A 72 9.18 6.84 2.90
N TYR A 73 8.49 7.03 1.78
CA TYR A 73 8.52 8.28 1.01
C TYR A 73 7.91 9.45 1.80
N GLY A 74 6.74 9.23 2.42
CA GLY A 74 6.07 10.23 3.25
C GLY A 74 6.95 10.68 4.42
N LEU A 75 7.60 9.74 5.11
CA LEU A 75 8.56 10.03 6.18
C LEU A 75 9.71 10.92 5.68
N GLY A 76 10.33 10.56 4.55
CA GLY A 76 11.44 11.34 3.97
C GLY A 76 11.07 12.78 3.62
N ILE A 77 9.86 13.00 3.10
CA ILE A 77 9.37 14.35 2.82
C ILE A 77 9.14 15.11 4.13
N ILE A 78 8.36 14.55 5.06
CA ILE A 78 7.95 15.23 6.29
C ILE A 78 9.17 15.66 7.12
N THR A 79 10.20 14.82 7.23
CA THR A 79 11.42 15.19 7.99
C THR A 79 12.29 16.22 7.27
N SER A 80 12.32 16.21 5.93
CA SER A 80 13.08 17.21 5.17
C SER A 80 12.55 18.63 5.39
N HIS A 81 11.22 18.81 5.44
CA HIS A 81 10.59 20.10 5.71
C HIS A 81 10.77 20.58 7.15
N ARG A 82 10.76 19.67 8.14
CA ARG A 82 11.00 20.04 9.54
C ARG A 82 12.39 20.65 9.74
N ARG A 83 13.41 20.10 9.07
CA ARG A 83 14.77 20.64 9.13
C ARG A 83 14.90 21.99 8.42
N LEU A 84 14.24 22.15 7.26
CA LEU A 84 14.25 23.41 6.54
C LEU A 84 13.59 24.53 7.35
N LYS A 85 12.43 24.25 7.95
CA LYS A 85 11.69 25.20 8.78
C LYS A 85 12.45 25.54 10.07
N MET A 86 13.00 24.55 10.77
CA MET A 86 13.83 24.79 11.96
C MET A 86 15.12 25.58 11.65
N GLY A 87 15.75 25.33 10.50
CA GLY A 87 16.93 26.09 10.07
C GLY A 87 16.60 27.55 9.73
N LEU A 88 15.42 27.79 9.15
CA LEU A 88 14.91 29.12 8.82
C LEU A 88 14.46 29.90 10.08
N ASP A 89 13.73 29.24 10.98
CA ASP A 89 13.27 29.80 12.27
C ASP A 89 14.47 30.11 13.20
N ALA A 90 15.56 29.34 13.13
CA ALA A 90 16.79 29.63 13.88
C ALA A 90 17.55 30.85 13.37
N HIS A 91 17.35 31.27 12.12
CA HIS A 91 17.95 32.48 11.54
C HIS A 91 17.02 33.70 11.63
N MET A 92 15.71 33.48 11.71
CA MET A 92 14.70 34.54 11.88
C MET A 92 14.20 34.57 13.32
N GLY A 93 15.04 35.06 14.23
CA GLY A 93 14.59 35.48 15.55
C GLY A 93 13.54 36.59 15.40
N HIS A 94 12.32 36.31 15.85
CA HIS A 94 11.18 37.21 16.04
C HIS A 94 11.12 38.44 15.13
N VAL A 95 10.31 38.36 14.07
CA VAL A 95 9.68 39.54 13.48
C VAL A 95 8.19 39.25 13.37
N ASP A 96 7.41 39.94 14.19
CA ASP A 96 5.96 39.99 14.12
C ASP A 96 5.55 40.55 12.74
N ASP A 97 4.74 39.81 11.99
CA ASP A 97 3.54 40.30 11.29
C ASP A 97 3.02 39.28 10.25
N GLU A 98 1.69 39.10 10.26
CA GLU A 98 0.81 38.38 9.31
C GLU A 98 0.81 36.82 9.35
N PRO A 99 -0.38 36.19 9.48
CA PRO A 99 -0.50 34.75 9.34
C PRO A 99 -0.46 34.41 7.85
N GLU A 100 0.73 34.18 7.28
CA GLU A 100 0.83 33.66 5.92
C GLU A 100 0.29 32.23 5.88
N GLN A 101 -1.02 32.13 5.65
CA GLN A 101 -1.72 30.93 5.26
C GLN A 101 -1.15 30.46 3.92
N LYS A 102 -0.17 29.58 3.96
CA LYS A 102 0.08 28.69 2.84
C LYS A 102 0.35 27.30 3.37
N GLY A 103 -0.75 26.68 3.78
CA GLY A 103 -0.84 25.24 3.99
C GLY A 103 -0.34 24.53 2.74
N TRP A 104 0.94 24.16 2.79
CA TRP A 104 1.70 23.60 1.67
C TRP A 104 1.37 22.11 1.56
N PHE A 105 0.09 21.79 1.39
CA PHE A 105 -0.33 20.44 1.06
C PHE A 105 0.18 20.17 -0.36
N HIS A 106 1.34 19.52 -0.45
CA HIS A 106 2.00 19.26 -1.72
C HIS A 106 1.12 18.32 -2.55
N TRP A 107 0.52 18.86 -3.60
CA TRP A 107 -0.36 18.15 -4.51
C TRP A 107 0.31 16.93 -5.16
N GLY A 108 1.64 16.95 -5.35
CA GLY A 108 2.39 15.82 -5.92
C GLY A 108 2.30 14.55 -5.06
N PRO A 109 2.84 14.54 -3.83
CA PRO A 109 2.68 13.42 -2.90
C PRO A 109 1.22 13.05 -2.66
N ALA A 110 0.32 14.04 -2.53
CA ALA A 110 -1.10 13.78 -2.32
C ALA A 110 -1.76 13.04 -3.50
N ILE A 111 -1.41 13.38 -4.74
CA ILE A 111 -1.87 12.68 -5.95
C ILE A 111 -1.36 11.25 -5.97
N ILE A 112 -0.10 11.01 -5.59
CA ILE A 112 0.46 9.65 -5.53
C ILE A 112 -0.28 8.83 -4.46
N VAL A 113 -0.53 9.39 -3.27
CA VAL A 113 -1.35 8.75 -2.22
C VAL A 113 -2.73 8.41 -2.78
N ALA A 114 -3.42 9.39 -3.37
CA ALA A 114 -4.78 9.22 -3.89
C ALA A 114 -4.83 8.16 -5.00
N PHE A 115 -3.83 8.12 -5.88
CA PHE A 115 -3.70 7.12 -6.93
C PHE A 115 -3.56 5.71 -6.36
N PHE A 116 -2.62 5.50 -5.43
CA PHE A 116 -2.44 4.19 -4.80
C PHE A 116 -3.65 3.75 -3.96
N LEU A 117 -4.31 4.69 -3.29
CA LEU A 117 -5.53 4.42 -2.52
C LEU A 117 -6.67 4.00 -3.46
N THR A 118 -6.78 4.64 -4.62
CA THR A 118 -7.73 4.26 -5.68
C THR A 118 -7.43 2.86 -6.20
N LEU A 119 -6.16 2.55 -6.52
CA LEU A 119 -5.76 1.22 -6.95
C LEU A 119 -6.10 0.15 -5.91
N ALA A 120 -5.80 0.40 -4.63
CA ALA A 120 -6.10 -0.53 -3.55
C ALA A 120 -7.61 -0.79 -3.41
N VAL A 121 -8.45 0.23 -3.58
CA VAL A 121 -9.92 0.07 -3.57
C VAL A 121 -10.39 -0.75 -4.77
N VAL A 122 -9.94 -0.40 -5.98
CA VAL A 122 -10.34 -1.11 -7.21
C VAL A 122 -9.90 -2.57 -7.16
N ASP A 123 -8.66 -2.84 -6.75
CA ASP A 123 -8.10 -4.17 -6.63
C ASP A 123 -8.84 -4.99 -5.55
N SER A 124 -9.13 -4.38 -4.40
CA SER A 124 -9.95 -4.99 -3.36
C SER A 124 -11.35 -5.36 -3.85
N ILE A 125 -11.96 -4.54 -4.70
CA ILE A 125 -13.27 -4.85 -5.31
C ILE A 125 -13.15 -6.03 -6.25
N ILE A 126 -12.15 -6.03 -7.14
CA ILE A 126 -11.92 -7.12 -8.12
C ILE A 126 -11.70 -8.45 -7.39
N ILE A 127 -10.82 -8.49 -6.39
CA ILE A 127 -10.56 -9.74 -5.68
C ILE A 127 -11.77 -10.21 -4.86
N THR A 128 -12.54 -9.28 -4.29
CA THR A 128 -13.76 -9.64 -3.57
C THR A 128 -14.78 -10.27 -4.53
N LEU A 129 -14.92 -9.70 -5.73
CA LEU A 129 -15.79 -10.23 -6.78
C LEU A 129 -15.30 -11.59 -7.28
N ALA A 130 -13.99 -11.78 -7.42
CA ALA A 130 -13.38 -13.03 -7.85
C ALA A 130 -13.52 -14.13 -6.79
N SER A 131 -13.38 -13.79 -5.50
CA SER A 131 -13.38 -14.75 -4.40
C SER A 131 -14.78 -15.13 -3.94
N ARG A 132 -15.72 -14.18 -3.92
CA ARG A 132 -17.08 -14.37 -3.40
C ARG A 132 -18.15 -14.43 -4.49
N GLY A 133 -17.78 -14.18 -5.75
CA GLY A 133 -18.71 -13.98 -6.86
C GLY A 133 -19.34 -12.58 -6.84
N ALA A 134 -20.00 -12.24 -7.94
CA ALA A 134 -20.75 -10.99 -8.05
C ALA A 134 -21.99 -10.99 -7.14
N SER A 135 -22.22 -9.91 -6.39
CA SER A 135 -23.43 -9.78 -5.57
C SER A 135 -24.69 -9.70 -6.45
N SER A 136 -25.84 -10.10 -5.90
CA SER A 136 -27.13 -10.04 -6.61
C SER A 136 -27.48 -8.61 -7.07
N GLU A 137 -27.10 -7.60 -6.29
CA GLU A 137 -27.27 -6.18 -6.64
C GLU A 137 -26.38 -5.75 -7.81
N PHE A 138 -25.11 -6.19 -7.83
CA PHE A 138 -24.20 -5.92 -8.93
C PHE A 138 -24.70 -6.58 -10.22
N MET A 139 -25.12 -7.85 -10.13
CA MET A 139 -25.68 -8.57 -11.27
C MET A 139 -26.95 -7.92 -11.80
N ALA A 140 -27.86 -7.47 -10.94
CA ALA A 140 -29.09 -6.79 -11.36
C ALA A 140 -28.84 -5.41 -11.99
N ARG A 141 -27.76 -4.72 -11.62
CA ARG A 141 -27.43 -3.38 -12.13
C ARG A 141 -26.63 -3.42 -13.44
N PHE A 142 -25.71 -4.38 -13.58
CA PHE A 142 -24.74 -4.44 -14.68
C PHE A 142 -25.01 -5.53 -15.71
N LEU A 143 -25.66 -6.63 -15.35
CA LEU A 143 -25.98 -7.69 -16.31
C LEU A 143 -27.36 -7.47 -16.93
N PRO A 144 -27.53 -7.76 -18.23
CA PRO A 144 -28.85 -7.79 -18.85
C PRO A 144 -29.75 -8.84 -18.19
N GLU A 145 -31.05 -8.58 -18.12
CA GLU A 145 -32.00 -9.56 -17.61
C GLU A 145 -31.85 -10.89 -18.36
N PRO A 146 -31.70 -12.02 -17.65
CA PRO A 146 -31.45 -13.30 -18.27
C PRO A 146 -32.63 -13.68 -19.16
N ARG A 147 -32.35 -13.96 -20.44
CA ARG A 147 -33.37 -14.35 -21.45
C ARG A 147 -34.05 -15.70 -21.13
N SER A 148 -33.59 -16.40 -20.10
CA SER A 148 -34.14 -17.66 -19.59
C SER A 148 -33.79 -17.81 -18.11
N GLY A 149 -34.77 -18.17 -17.28
CA GLY A 149 -34.59 -18.45 -15.84
C GLY A 149 -33.82 -19.73 -15.53
N ALA A 150 -33.12 -20.31 -16.50
CA ALA A 150 -32.28 -21.48 -16.31
C ALA A 150 -31.08 -21.10 -15.43
N LYS A 151 -30.99 -21.73 -14.25
CA LYS A 151 -29.80 -21.70 -13.39
C LYS A 151 -28.66 -22.38 -14.14
N ILE A 152 -27.83 -21.60 -14.84
CA ILE A 152 -26.63 -22.13 -15.50
C ILE A 152 -25.61 -22.40 -14.40
N VAL A 153 -25.40 -23.67 -14.08
CA VAL A 153 -24.32 -24.14 -13.20
C VAL A 153 -23.10 -24.39 -14.07
N SER A 154 -22.08 -23.51 -14.03
CA SER A 154 -20.79 -23.81 -14.64
C SER A 154 -19.94 -24.63 -13.67
N ALA A 155 -20.28 -25.91 -13.51
CA ALA A 155 -19.37 -26.86 -12.92
C ALA A 155 -18.30 -27.19 -13.96
N PHE A 156 -17.10 -26.62 -13.81
CA PHE A 156 -15.94 -27.11 -14.55
C PHE A 156 -15.62 -28.51 -14.03
N PRO A 157 -15.70 -29.56 -14.85
CA PRO A 157 -15.29 -30.88 -14.42
C PRO A 157 -13.79 -30.80 -14.13
N GLY A 158 -13.43 -30.84 -12.85
CA GLY A 158 -12.04 -30.97 -12.42
C GLY A 158 -11.40 -32.20 -13.05
N ALA A 159 -10.07 -32.28 -13.01
CA ALA A 159 -9.34 -33.41 -13.56
C ALA A 159 -9.88 -34.72 -12.97
N VAL A 160 -10.58 -35.50 -13.80
CA VAL A 160 -10.97 -36.87 -13.47
C VAL A 160 -9.67 -37.66 -13.42
N SER A 161 -9.23 -38.07 -12.24
CA SER A 161 -8.16 -39.05 -12.12
C SER A 161 -8.66 -40.32 -12.79
N ASN A 162 -8.08 -40.64 -13.94
CA ASN A 162 -8.24 -41.95 -14.55
C ASN A 162 -7.48 -42.98 -13.69
N ASP A 163 -8.04 -43.33 -12.53
CA ASP A 163 -7.65 -44.53 -11.80
C ASP A 163 -8.17 -45.73 -12.60
N TYR A 164 -7.39 -46.15 -13.59
CA TYR A 164 -7.48 -47.51 -14.10
C TYR A 164 -6.81 -48.41 -13.07
N GLN A 165 -7.65 -49.11 -12.30
CA GLN A 165 -7.43 -50.32 -11.49
C GLN A 165 -6.00 -50.69 -11.09
#